data_AF-A0A3P6B9N7-F1
#
_entry.id   AF-A0A3P6B9N7-F1
#
_cell.length_a   1.000
_cell.length_b   1.000
_cell.length_c   1.000
_cell.angle_alpha   90.00
_cell.angle_beta   90.00
_cell.angle_gamma   90.00
#
_symmetry.space_group_name_H-M   'P 1'
#
loop_
_entity.id
_entity.type
_entity.pdbx_description
1 polymer ?
#
loop_
_entity_poly.entity_id
_entity_poly.type
_entity_poly.pdbx_seq_one_letter_code
_entity_poly.pdbx_strand_id
1 'polypeptide(L)'
;MGEQTEKPIRLLNFVSEEQLEESKKERGERVEDGTFQRDRALYEILKENKDKKDAEFNERFKHRPPKALDEDETEFLDKLEMSKKEYDSN
;
A
#
# COMPACT_ATOMS: atom_id res chain seq x y z
N MET A 1 -36.55 4.63 -3.19
CA MET A 1 -36.43 5.20 -1.83
C MET A 1 -35.09 4.73 -1.28
N GLY A 2 -34.06 5.59 -1.26
CA GLY A 2 -32.73 5.21 -0.79
C GLY A 2 -32.66 5.32 0.74
N GLU A 3 -32.31 4.23 1.41
CA GLU A 3 -32.09 4.20 2.85
C GLU A 3 -30.95 5.15 3.21
N GLN A 4 -31.27 6.20 3.97
CA GLN A 4 -30.28 7.05 4.61
C GLN A 4 -29.72 6.28 5.80
N THR A 5 -28.59 5.60 5.60
CA THR A 5 -27.83 5.01 6.71
C THR A 5 -27.25 6.15 7.54
N GLU A 6 -27.91 6.54 8.62
CA GLU A 6 -27.39 7.51 9.58
C GLU A 6 -26.05 6.99 10.13
N LYS A 7 -24.95 7.67 9.82
CA LYS A 7 -23.63 7.29 10.32
C LYS A 7 -23.62 7.49 11.84
N PRO A 8 -23.17 6.50 12.63
CA PRO A 8 -23.15 6.64 14.08
C PRO A 8 -22.27 7.83 14.48
N ILE A 9 -22.79 8.67 15.37
CA ILE A 9 -22.04 9.80 15.92
C ILE A 9 -20.85 9.24 16.70
N ARG A 10 -19.65 9.44 16.16
CA ARG A 10 -18.41 9.03 16.83
C ARG A 10 -18.08 10.07 17.90
N LEU A 11 -18.13 9.67 19.16
CA LEU A 11 -17.58 10.46 20.24
C LEU A 11 -16.05 10.49 20.07
N LEU A 12 -15.50 11.66 19.75
CA LEU A 12 -14.06 11.86 19.64
C LEU A 12 -13.54 12.33 21.00
N ASN A 13 -12.50 11.68 21.50
CA ASN A 13 -11.79 12.14 22.69
C ASN A 13 -10.76 13.18 22.25
N PHE A 14 -11.06 14.45 22.51
CA PHE A 14 -10.12 15.53 22.28
C PHE A 14 -9.06 15.53 23.38
N VAL A 15 -7.80 15.66 22.98
CA VAL A 15 -6.65 15.74 23.86
C VAL A 15 -6.13 17.17 23.79
N SER A 16 -5.70 17.75 24.93
CA SER A 16 -5.08 19.07 24.90
C SER A 16 -3.72 19.02 24.22
N GLU A 17 -3.21 20.17 23.80
CA GLU A 17 -1.88 20.29 23.20
C GLU A 17 -0.78 19.85 24.17
N GLU A 18 -0.90 20.25 25.44
CA GLU A 18 0.02 19.87 26.52
C GLU A 18 0.05 18.34 26.74
N GLN A 19 -1.12 17.71 26.83
CA GLN A 19 -1.23 16.25 26.95
C GLN A 19 -0.66 15.51 25.73
N LEU A 20 -0.82 16.10 24.54
CA LEU A 20 -0.24 15.54 23.31
C LEU A 20 1.29 15.65 23.33
N GLU A 21 1.86 16.76 23.80
CA GLU A 21 3.31 16.94 23.96
C GLU A 21 3.90 15.97 24.98
N GLU A 22 3.27 15.81 26.15
CA GLU A 22 3.68 14.84 27.16
C GLU A 22 3.65 13.41 26.61
N SER A 23 2.57 13.03 25.92
CA SER A 23 2.46 11.71 25.29
C SER A 23 3.52 11.49 24.21
N LYS A 24 3.87 12.52 23.43
CA LYS A 24 4.96 12.45 22.44
C LYS A 24 6.31 12.30 23.14
N LYS A 25 6.54 12.99 24.25
CA LYS A 25 7.77 12.93 25.03
C LYS A 25 7.98 11.57 25.69
N GLU A 26 6.95 11.01 26.32
CA GLU A 26 7.01 9.67 26.93
C GLU A 26 7.21 8.56 25.90
N ARG A 27 6.54 8.68 24.75
CA ARG A 27 6.59 7.68 23.68
C ARG A 27 7.94 7.62 22.97
N GLY A 28 8.68 8.73 22.97
CA GLY A 28 9.95 8.87 22.28
C GLY A 28 9.80 9.01 20.77
N GLU A 29 10.94 9.18 20.11
CA GLU A 29 11.02 9.45 18.68
C GLU A 29 10.60 8.25 17.81
N ARG A 30 9.71 8.48 16.84
CA ARG A 30 9.23 7.47 15.88
C ARG A 30 9.35 7.93 14.44
N VAL A 31 9.56 6.97 13.54
CA VAL A 31 9.57 7.20 12.09
C VAL A 31 8.17 7.54 11.58
N GLU A 32 7.14 6.90 12.14
CA GLU A 32 5.74 7.02 11.70
C GLU A 32 5.10 8.39 11.97
N ASP A 33 5.52 9.07 13.04
CA ASP A 33 5.03 10.41 13.39
C ASP A 33 6.02 11.53 13.02
N GLY A 34 7.10 11.18 12.30
CA GLY A 34 8.12 12.10 11.83
C GLY A 34 9.01 12.70 12.92
N THR A 35 8.89 12.26 14.17
CA THR A 35 9.68 12.81 15.28
C THR A 35 11.13 12.30 15.31
N PHE A 36 11.41 11.15 14.69
CA PHE A 36 12.74 10.51 14.65
C PHE A 36 13.74 11.13 13.68
N GLN A 37 13.29 11.96 12.73
CA GLN A 37 14.16 12.58 11.73
C GLN A 37 13.78 14.03 11.50
N ARG A 38 13.57 14.80 12.59
CA ARG A 38 13.18 16.22 12.52
C ARG A 38 14.13 17.08 11.69
N ASP A 39 15.41 16.73 11.69
CA ASP A 39 16.46 17.49 10.99
C ASP A 39 16.59 17.11 9.51
N ARG A 40 15.91 16.04 9.05
CA ARG A 40 15.93 15.63 7.63
C ARG A 40 14.73 16.20 6.89
N ALA A 41 14.94 16.55 5.62
CA ALA A 41 13.86 17.01 4.78
C ALA A 41 12.84 15.88 4.56
N LEU A 42 11.54 16.18 4.70
CA LEU A 42 10.46 15.22 4.51
C LEU A 42 10.54 14.48 3.16
N TYR A 43 10.96 15.19 2.10
CA TYR A 43 11.15 14.62 0.77
C TYR A 43 12.16 13.47 0.76
N GLU A 44 13.29 13.60 1.47
CA GLU A 44 14.33 12.58 1.53
C GLU A 44 13.83 11.32 2.25
N ILE A 45 13.12 11.51 3.37
CA ILE A 45 12.52 10.41 4.14
C ILE A 45 11.49 9.64 3.29
N LEU A 46 10.61 10.36 2.60
CA LEU A 46 9.61 9.74 1.73
C LEU A 46 10.24 9.00 0.56
N LYS A 47 11.32 9.56 -0.01
CA LYS A 47 12.08 8.93 -1.08
C LYS A 47 12.77 7.65 -0.60
N GLU A 48 13.50 7.70 0.51
CA GLU A 48 14.15 6.54 1.13
C GLU A 48 13.14 5.43 1.44
N ASN A 49 11.97 5.78 2.00
CA ASN A 49 10.90 4.83 2.31
C ASN A 49 10.29 4.20 1.04
N LYS A 50 10.13 4.99 -0.02
CA LYS A 50 9.66 4.47 -1.31
C LYS A 50 10.68 3.50 -1.89
N ASP A 51 11.94 3.91 -1.97
CA ASP A 51 13.03 3.10 -2.55
C ASP A 51 13.19 1.78 -1.77
N LYS A 52 13.07 1.81 -0.44
CA LYS A 52 13.08 0.61 0.41
C LYS A 52 11.90 -0.31 0.13
N LYS A 53 10.67 0.22 0.05
CA LYS A 53 9.48 -0.58 -0.27
C LYS A 53 9.56 -1.18 -1.68
N ASP A 54 10.05 -0.41 -2.65
CA ASP A 54 10.23 -0.87 -4.03
C ASP A 54 11.30 -1.97 -4.09
N ALA A 55 12.39 -1.87 -3.31
CA ALA A 55 13.40 -2.90 -3.20
C ALA A 55 12.87 -4.19 -2.56
N GLU A 56 12.18 -4.07 -1.41
CA GLU A 56 11.55 -5.21 -0.72
C GLU A 56 10.48 -5.89 -1.60
N PHE A 57 9.70 -5.09 -2.32
CA PHE A 57 8.74 -5.60 -3.30
C PHE A 57 9.47 -6.37 -4.39
N ASN A 58 10.46 -5.77 -5.06
CA ASN A 58 11.19 -6.40 -6.14
C ASN A 58 11.92 -7.69 -5.70
N GLU A 59 12.52 -7.71 -4.50
CA GLU A 59 13.13 -8.93 -3.95
C GLU A 59 12.11 -10.04 -3.68
N ARG A 60 10.90 -9.69 -3.23
CA ARG A 60 9.82 -10.64 -3.03
C ARG A 60 9.35 -11.31 -4.32
N PHE A 61 9.50 -10.65 -5.47
CA PHE A 61 9.18 -11.22 -6.79
C PHE A 61 10.36 -11.92 -7.46
N LYS A 62 11.61 -11.62 -7.08
CA LYS A 62 12.80 -12.31 -7.63
C LYS A 62 12.91 -13.77 -7.22
N HIS A 63 12.40 -14.12 -6.03
CA HIS A 63 12.55 -15.47 -5.46
C HIS A 63 11.24 -16.23 -5.27
N ARG A 64 10.09 -15.62 -5.60
CA ARG A 64 8.85 -16.35 -5.70
C ARG A 64 8.87 -17.06 -7.06
N PRO A 65 8.74 -18.40 -7.11
CA PRO A 65 8.47 -19.07 -8.38
C PRO A 65 7.33 -18.32 -9.08
N PRO A 66 7.38 -18.14 -10.41
CA PRO A 66 6.29 -17.50 -11.12
C PRO A 66 4.99 -18.12 -10.62
N LYS A 67 4.06 -17.26 -10.16
CA LYS A 67 2.78 -17.74 -9.67
C LYS A 67 2.22 -18.59 -10.81
N ALA A 68 2.02 -19.88 -10.54
CA ALA A 68 1.44 -20.77 -11.53
C ALA A 68 0.14 -20.09 -11.95
N LEU A 69 -0.02 -19.89 -13.27
CA LEU A 69 -1.27 -19.39 -13.82
C LEU A 69 -2.36 -20.35 -13.31
N ASP A 70 -3.45 -19.81 -12.77
CA ASP A 70 -4.57 -20.67 -12.41
C ASP A 70 -5.21 -21.28 -13.67
N GLU A 71 -6.10 -22.25 -13.49
CA GLU A 71 -6.76 -22.93 -14.61
C GLU A 71 -7.50 -21.93 -15.51
N ASP A 72 -8.10 -20.89 -14.90
CA ASP A 72 -8.82 -19.83 -15.60
C ASP A 72 -7.89 -18.91 -16.43
N GLU A 73 -6.73 -18.52 -15.88
CA GLU A 73 -5.71 -17.72 -16.54
C GLU A 73 -5.09 -18.47 -17.73
N THR A 74 -4.88 -19.79 -17.60
CA THR A 74 -4.33 -20.63 -18.68
C THR A 74 -5.33 -20.78 -19.82
N GLU A 75 -6.60 -21.06 -19.51
CA GLU A 75 -7.65 -21.15 -20.52
C GLU A 75 -7.85 -19.83 -21.29
N PHE A 76 -7.68 -18.70 -20.62
CA PHE A 76 -7.78 -17.38 -21.26
C PHE A 76 -6.67 -17.18 -22.32
N LEU A 77 -5.43 -17.55 -21.98
CA LEU A 77 -4.30 -17.41 -22.90
C LEU A 77 -4.42 -18.35 -24.11
N ASP A 78 -4.91 -19.58 -23.92
CA ASP A 78 -5.14 -20.53 -25.02
C ASP A 78 -6.21 -20.00 -25.99
N LYS A 79 -7.32 -19.45 -25.47
CA LYS A 79 -8.36 -18.82 -26.29
C LYS A 79 -7.83 -17.60 -27.05
N LEU A 80 -6.98 -16.79 -26.42
CA LEU A 80 -6.34 -15.63 -27.05
C LEU A 80 -5.39 -16.06 -28.18
N GLU A 81 -4.59 -17.11 -27.96
CA GLU A 81 -3.67 -17.64 -28.98
C GLU A 81 -4.44 -18.22 -30.17
N MET A 82 -5.52 -18.96 -29.92
CA MET A 82 -6.41 -19.45 -30.97
C MET A 82 -7.02 -18.31 -31.77
N SER A 83 -7.57 -17.29 -31.10
CA SER A 83 -8.17 -16.13 -31.76
C SER A 83 -7.14 -15.35 -32.59
N LYS A 84 -5.90 -15.22 -32.11
CA LYS A 84 -4.82 -14.57 -32.86
C LYS A 84 -4.41 -15.38 -34.10
N LYS A 85 -4.28 -16.70 -33.99
CA LYS A 85 -4.01 -17.59 -35.13
C LYS A 85 -5.11 -17.54 -36.17
N GLU A 86 -6.38 -17.48 -35.75
CA GLU A 86 -7.53 -17.32 -36.64
C GLU A 86 -7.50 -15.96 -37.34
N TYR A 87 -7.14 -14.89 -36.63
CA TYR A 87 -6.99 -13.55 -37.23
C TYR A 87 -5.83 -13.48 -38.21
N ASP A 88 -4.68 -14.08 -37.90
CA ASP A 88 -3.50 -14.07 -38.77
C ASP A 88 -3.64 -15.03 -39.97
N SER A 89 -4.56 -16.00 -39.91
CA SER A 89 -4.85 -16.96 -40.99
C SER A 89 -5.98 -16.53 -41.94
N ASN A 90 -6.57 -15.35 -41.72
CA ASN A 90 -7.71 -14.81 -42.48
C ASN A 90 -7.33 -13.50 -43.17
#